data_AF-A0A1H7RMS1-F1
#
_entry.id   AF-A0A1H7RMS1-F1
#
_cell.length_a   1.000
_cell.length_b   1.000
_cell.length_c   1.000
_cell.angle_alpha   90.00
_cell.angle_beta   90.00
_cell.angle_gamma   90.00
#
_symmetry.space_group_name_H-M   'P 1'
#
loop_
_entity.id
_entity.type
_entity.pdbx_description
1 polymer ?
#
loop_
_entity_poly.entity_id
_entity_poly.type
_entity_poly.pdbx_seq_one_letter_code
_entity_poly.pdbx_strand_id
1 'polypeptide(L)'
;MEAAVDQGIAWQIKINRERRGLSQKQLASKLGTQQSAISRLEDPDYGSHSLESLKQVASAFDCALLLKLVPFSVLAAESEKLSPDDLFAAPFDQEVLECP
;
A
#
# COMPACT_ATOMS: atom_id res chain seq x y z
N MET A 1 -5.46 -14.83 9.56
CA MET A 1 -4.35 -14.97 8.60
C MET A 1 -4.65 -14.23 7.32
N GLU A 2 -5.78 -14.50 6.65
CA GLU A 2 -6.26 -13.68 5.51
C GLU A 2 -6.46 -12.21 5.92
N ALA A 3 -7.14 -11.97 7.05
CA ALA A 3 -7.28 -10.63 7.63
C ALA A 3 -5.96 -9.89 7.89
N ALA A 4 -4.84 -10.59 8.13
CA ALA A 4 -3.54 -9.93 8.33
C ALA A 4 -2.97 -9.38 7.01
N VAL A 5 -3.25 -10.06 5.89
CA VAL A 5 -2.88 -9.61 4.55
C VAL A 5 -3.71 -8.40 4.15
N ASP A 6 -5.04 -8.47 4.31
CA ASP A 6 -5.95 -7.37 3.98
C ASP A 6 -5.66 -6.11 4.81
N GLN A 7 -5.46 -6.28 6.12
CA GLN A 7 -5.07 -5.20 7.02
C GLN A 7 -3.73 -4.58 6.62
N GLY A 8 -2.73 -5.41 6.28
CA GLY A 8 -1.43 -4.95 5.83
C GLY A 8 -1.51 -4.11 4.56
N ILE A 9 -2.29 -4.56 3.58
CA ILE A 9 -2.53 -3.82 2.33
C ILE A 9 -3.21 -2.47 2.62
N ALA A 10 -4.31 -2.48 3.38
CA ALA A 10 -5.08 -1.28 3.69
C ALA A 10 -4.22 -0.21 4.39
N TRP A 11 -3.45 -0.63 5.39
CA TRP A 11 -2.57 0.27 6.14
C TRP A 11 -1.40 0.77 5.30
N GLN A 12 -0.78 -0.09 4.49
CA GLN A 12 0.29 0.31 3.60
C GLN A 12 -0.18 1.39 2.61
N ILE A 13 -1.37 1.22 2.00
CA ILE A 13 -1.95 2.22 1.10
C ILE A 13 -2.17 3.54 1.84
N LYS A 14 -2.79 3.50 3.02
CA LYS A 14 -3.08 4.68 3.84
C LYS A 14 -1.80 5.43 4.22
N ILE A 15 -0.80 4.73 4.74
CA ILE A 15 0.47 5.33 5.19
C ILE A 15 1.21 5.96 4.01
N ASN A 16 1.31 5.26 2.88
CA ASN A 16 1.96 5.80 1.68
C ASN A 16 1.24 7.04 1.13
N ARG A 17 -0.10 7.04 1.16
CA ARG A 17 -0.91 8.20 0.79
C ARG A 17 -0.64 9.39 1.71
N GLU A 18 -0.69 9.17 3.03
CA GLU A 18 -0.55 10.23 4.04
C GLU A 18 0.85 10.83 4.05
N ARG A 19 1.91 10.01 3.96
CA ARG A 19 3.30 10.49 3.88
C ARG A 19 3.60 11.30 2.62
N ARG A 20 2.85 11.06 1.54
CA ARG A 20 2.89 11.86 0.31
C ARG A 20 2.02 13.13 0.36
N GLY A 21 1.37 13.40 1.50
CA GLY A 21 0.49 14.56 1.67
C GLY A 21 -0.79 14.50 0.83
N LEU A 22 -1.20 13.31 0.38
CA LEU A 22 -2.37 13.13 -0.47
C LEU A 22 -3.62 12.92 0.39
N SER A 23 -4.70 13.61 0.07
CA SER A 23 -6.05 13.22 0.49
C SER A 23 -6.52 12.01 -0.32
N GLN A 24 -7.51 11.28 0.20
CA GLN A 24 -8.13 10.18 -0.54
C GLN A 24 -8.72 10.65 -1.88
N LYS A 25 -9.25 11.88 -1.94
CA LYS A 25 -9.76 12.47 -3.19
C LYS A 25 -8.64 12.70 -4.21
N GLN A 26 -7.46 13.15 -3.77
CA GLN A 26 -6.32 13.35 -4.67
C GLN A 26 -5.77 12.02 -5.20
N LEU A 27 -5.68 11.00 -4.35
CA LEU A 27 -5.32 9.65 -4.81
C LEU A 27 -6.36 9.10 -5.79
N ALA A 28 -7.66 9.30 -5.51
CA ALA A 28 -8.73 8.91 -6.42
C ALA A 28 -8.60 9.58 -7.79
N SER A 29 -8.28 10.89 -7.82
CA SER A 29 -8.03 11.61 -9.07
C SER A 29 -6.83 11.07 -9.84
N LYS A 30 -5.72 10.71 -9.16
CA LYS A 30 -4.56 10.06 -9.80
C LYS A 30 -4.90 8.69 -10.40
N LEU A 31 -5.79 7.95 -9.74
CA LEU A 31 -6.22 6.61 -10.17
C LEU A 31 -7.43 6.62 -11.11
N GLY A 32 -7.98 7.80 -11.46
CA GLY A 32 -9.18 7.89 -12.30
C GLY A 32 -10.43 7.26 -11.67
N THR A 33 -10.53 7.25 -10.33
CA THR A 33 -11.61 6.61 -9.57
C THR A 33 -12.30 7.60 -8.61
N GLN A 34 -13.24 7.10 -7.80
CA GLN A 34 -13.95 7.87 -6.78
C GLN A 34 -13.26 7.76 -5.41
N GLN A 35 -13.41 8.78 -4.56
CA GLN A 35 -12.86 8.76 -3.19
C GLN A 35 -13.39 7.58 -2.37
N SER A 36 -14.63 7.14 -2.60
CA SER A 36 -15.23 5.96 -1.97
C SER A 36 -14.47 4.67 -2.30
N ALA A 37 -13.89 4.55 -3.49
CA ALA A 37 -13.04 3.43 -3.85
C ALA A 37 -11.74 3.43 -3.04
N ILE A 38 -11.14 4.61 -2.83
CA ILE A 38 -9.94 4.73 -1.99
C ILE A 38 -10.26 4.41 -0.53
N SER A 39 -11.42 4.86 -0.03
CA SER A 39 -11.87 4.51 1.32
C SER A 39 -11.97 3.01 1.52
N ARG A 40 -12.41 2.25 0.50
CA ARG A 40 -12.47 0.78 0.54
C ARG A 40 -11.08 0.13 0.44
N LEU A 41 -10.18 0.73 -0.34
CA LEU A 41 -8.78 0.27 -0.41
C LEU A 41 -8.05 0.44 0.92
N GLU A 42 -8.46 1.41 1.75
CA GLU A 42 -7.88 1.69 3.08
C GLU A 42 -8.67 1.05 4.24
N ASP A 43 -9.70 0.26 3.93
CA ASP A 43 -10.53 -0.42 4.93
C ASP A 43 -10.05 -1.88 5.12
N PRO A 44 -9.51 -2.23 6.30
CA PRO A 44 -9.00 -3.57 6.58
C PRO A 44 -10.09 -4.65 6.56
N ASP A 45 -11.37 -4.28 6.70
CA ASP A 45 -12.50 -5.22 6.75
C ASP A 45 -13.20 -5.38 5.39
N TYR A 46 -12.76 -4.67 4.33
CA TYR A 46 -13.41 -4.74 3.01
C TYR A 46 -13.12 -6.06 2.27
N GLY A 47 -11.93 -6.65 2.47
CA GLY A 47 -11.61 -8.03 2.10
C GLY A 47 -11.46 -8.36 0.62
N SER A 48 -11.40 -7.37 -0.29
CA SER A 48 -11.14 -7.65 -1.71
C SER A 48 -10.40 -6.53 -2.43
N HIS A 49 -9.15 -6.83 -2.81
CA HIS A 49 -8.33 -6.02 -3.70
C HIS A 49 -7.95 -6.82 -4.93
N SER A 50 -8.10 -6.24 -6.13
CA SER A 50 -7.58 -6.86 -7.34
C SER A 50 -6.08 -6.56 -7.50
N LEU A 51 -5.32 -7.50 -8.06
CA LEU A 51 -3.92 -7.25 -8.41
C LEU A 51 -3.75 -6.06 -9.36
N GLU A 52 -4.74 -5.80 -10.21
CA GLU A 52 -4.73 -4.65 -11.11
C GLU A 52 -4.81 -3.33 -10.33
N SER A 53 -5.73 -3.23 -9.37
CA SER A 53 -5.86 -2.05 -8.51
C SER A 53 -4.59 -1.81 -7.69
N LEU A 54 -3.96 -2.86 -7.15
CA LEU A 54 -2.70 -2.73 -6.42
C LEU A 54 -1.56 -2.23 -7.32
N LYS A 55 -1.49 -2.69 -8.58
CA LYS A 55 -0.51 -2.18 -9.56
C LYS A 55 -0.74 -0.71 -9.88
N GLN A 56 -1.99 -0.29 -10.04
CA GLN A 56 -2.33 1.11 -10.29
C GLN A 56 -1.96 2.00 -9.10
N VAL A 57 -2.22 1.55 -7.87
CA VAL A 57 -1.81 2.24 -6.65
C VAL A 57 -0.29 2.40 -6.57
N ALA A 58 0.46 1.31 -6.81
CA ALA A 58 1.92 1.35 -6.83
C ALA A 58 2.46 2.35 -7.86
N SER A 59 1.91 2.36 -9.07
CA SER A 59 2.25 3.35 -10.10
C SER A 59 1.90 4.79 -9.70
N ALA A 60 0.76 5.03 -9.04
CA ALA A 60 0.39 6.36 -8.57
C ALA A 60 1.28 6.88 -7.42
N PHE A 61 1.89 5.96 -6.68
CA PHE A 61 2.87 6.24 -5.64
C PHE A 61 4.31 6.28 -6.13
N ASP A 62 4.55 5.96 -7.40
CA ASP A 62 5.87 5.83 -8.00
C ASP A 62 6.76 4.79 -7.27
N CYS A 63 6.17 3.65 -6.90
CA CYS A 63 6.87 2.53 -6.28
C CYS A 63 6.50 1.19 -6.94
N ALA A 64 7.22 0.12 -6.58
CA ALA A 64 6.99 -1.21 -7.11
C ALA A 64 6.02 -2.04 -6.25
N LEU A 65 5.19 -2.87 -6.91
CA LEU A 65 4.41 -3.92 -6.23
C LEU A 65 5.18 -5.24 -6.26
N LEU A 66 5.51 -5.77 -5.08
CA LEU A 66 6.16 -7.07 -4.92
C LEU A 66 5.21 -8.09 -4.29
N LEU A 67 4.89 -9.15 -5.02
CA LEU A 67 4.08 -10.26 -4.52
C LEU A 67 4.93 -11.51 -4.33
N LYS A 68 4.81 -12.15 -3.17
CA LYS A 68 5.54 -13.37 -2.81
C LYS A 68 4.61 -14.36 -2.12
N LEU A 69 4.78 -15.65 -2.43
CA LEU A 69 4.22 -16.74 -1.64
C LEU A 69 5.29 -17.20 -0.65
N VAL A 70 4.98 -17.19 0.64
CA VAL A 70 5.94 -17.44 1.73
C VAL A 70 5.34 -18.40 2.78
N PRO A 71 6.16 -19.09 3.60
CA PRO A 71 5.68 -19.85 4.75
C PRO A 71 4.95 -18.96 5.77
N PHE A 72 4.02 -19.53 6.53
CA PHE A 72 3.26 -18.80 7.56
C PHE A 72 4.13 -18.15 8.64
N SER A 73 5.29 -18.74 8.97
CA SER A 73 6.25 -18.14 9.91
C SER A 73 6.80 -16.81 9.42
N VAL A 74 7.03 -16.67 8.11
CA VAL A 74 7.48 -15.41 7.50
C VAL A 74 6.35 -14.40 7.54
N LEU A 75 5.12 -14.79 7.19
CA LEU A 75 3.96 -13.89 7.28
C LEU A 75 3.75 -13.37 8.71
N ALA A 76 3.88 -14.24 9.72
CA ALA A 76 3.77 -13.84 11.12
C ALA A 76 4.82 -12.78 11.50
N ALA A 77 6.09 -13.00 11.14
CA ALA A 77 7.16 -12.04 11.39
C ALA A 77 6.97 -10.71 10.65
N GLU A 78 6.51 -10.73 9.40
CA GLU A 78 6.20 -9.50 8.66
C GLU A 78 5.00 -8.75 9.26
N SER A 79 3.99 -9.47 9.77
CA SER A 79 2.82 -8.86 10.41
C SER A 79 3.14 -8.11 11.71
N GLU A 80 4.33 -8.30 12.28
CA GLU A 80 4.79 -7.55 13.46
C GLU A 80 5.45 -6.21 13.07
N LYS A 81 5.83 -6.03 11.80
CA LYS A 81 6.46 -4.79 11.27
C LYS A 81 5.40 -3.78 10.83
N LEU A 82 4.69 -3.23 11.81
CA LEU A 82 3.55 -2.34 11.57
C LEU A 82 3.89 -0.85 11.74
N SER A 83 5.18 -0.50 11.87
CA SER A 83 5.54 0.90 11.99
C SER A 83 5.26 1.64 10.67
N PRO A 84 4.91 2.94 10.72
CA PRO A 84 4.76 3.73 9.51
C PRO A 84 6.03 3.78 8.64
N ASP A 85 7.21 3.59 9.23
CA ASP A 85 8.47 3.53 8.49
C ASP A 85 8.63 2.19 7.75
N ASP A 86 8.29 1.07 8.38
CA ASP A 86 8.35 -0.26 7.76
C ASP A 86 7.39 -0.38 6.57
N LEU A 87 6.24 0.29 6.64
CA LEU A 87 5.20 0.21 5.62
C LEU A 87 5.35 1.25 4.50
N PHE A 88 6.16 2.27 4.68
CA PHE A 88 6.37 3.30 3.67
C PHE A 88 7.30 2.81 2.56
N ALA A 89 6.81 2.84 1.32
CA ALA A 89 7.63 2.64 0.14
C ALA A 89 8.00 4.02 -0.42
N ALA A 90 9.29 4.35 -0.42
CA ALA A 90 9.78 5.58 -1.03
C ALA A 90 9.46 5.60 -2.54
N PRO A 91 9.16 6.77 -3.13
CA PRO A 91 9.07 6.90 -4.58
C PRO A 91 10.46 6.69 -5.21
N PHE A 92 10.50 6.22 -6.46
CA PHE A 92 11.73 5.89 -7.17
C PHE A 92 12.73 7.05 -7.18
N ASP A 93 12.26 8.27 -7.45
CA ASP A 93 13.11 9.46 -7.47
C ASP A 93 13.81 9.73 -6.13
N GLN A 94 13.16 9.39 -5.01
CA GLN A 94 13.77 9.54 -3.68
C GLN A 94 14.75 8.41 -3.39
N GLU A 95 14.44 7.17 -3.78
CA GLU A 95 15.31 6.01 -3.60
C GLU A 95 16.65 6.17 -4.36
N VAL A 96 16.61 6.65 -5.60
CA VAL A 96 17.80 6.81 -6.44
C VAL A 96 18.75 7.89 -5.90
N LEU A 97 18.23 8.91 -5.20
CA LEU A 97 19.06 9.96 -4.58
C LEU A 97 19.75 9.48 -3.30
N GLU A 98 19.27 8.40 -2.68
CA GLU A 98 19.81 7.81 -1.46
C GLU A 98 20.77 6.63 -1.75
N CYS A 99 20.89 6.19 -3.02
CA CYS A 99 21.89 5.23 -3.47
C CYS A 99 23.27 5.90 -3.66
N PRO A 100 24.35 5.41 -3.02
CA PRO A 100 25.72 5.89 -3.25
C PRO A 100 26.31 5.49 -4.62
#